data_AF-A0A0M0JPA5-F1
#
_entry.id   AF-A0A0M0JPA5-F1
#
_cell.length_a   1.000
_cell.length_b   1.000
_cell.length_c   1.000
_cell.angle_alpha   90.00
_cell.angle_beta   90.00
_cell.angle_gamma   90.00
#
_symmetry.space_group_name_H-M   'P 1'
#
loop_
_entity.id
_entity.type
_entity.pdbx_description
1 polymer ?
#
loop_
_entity_poly.entity_id
_entity_poly.type
_entity_poly.pdbx_seq_one_letter_code
_entity_poly.pdbx_strand_id
1 'polypeptide(L)'
;MAGEPLDAVKDAARRTYTIVKANIQLLDDAGLFRFAHLSTFTTELGKPITTDLFNVAAMQERVLAQLTDLTEGFIFMNALAFWFEVLGSLCNWVLGTSEWLVLFHILYAFAVGYVLYWLVVHAEGKDYKLVAIGLYVLYSIMNAISAVRQAWLVVPAIFLSLKTIASLSCAYYAFSIREHSAYALQQVDDPAA
;
A
#
# COMPACT_ATOMS: atom_id res chain seq x y z
N MET A 1 -41.65 -29.05 -7.73
CA MET A 1 -40.34 -28.74 -7.12
C MET A 1 -39.64 -27.68 -7.97
N ALA A 2 -39.00 -26.72 -7.29
CA ALA A 2 -38.04 -25.71 -7.77
C ALA A 2 -38.58 -24.51 -8.58
N GLY A 3 -39.06 -23.47 -7.86
CA GLY A 3 -39.36 -22.13 -8.39
C GLY A 3 -38.74 -20.97 -7.59
N GLU A 4 -37.82 -21.24 -6.66
CA GLU A 4 -37.29 -20.24 -5.71
C GLU A 4 -35.81 -19.77 -5.84
N PRO A 5 -35.02 -20.04 -6.90
CA PRO A 5 -33.62 -19.58 -6.92
C PRO A 5 -33.42 -18.15 -7.44
N LEU A 6 -34.31 -17.62 -8.30
CA LEU A 6 -34.00 -16.39 -9.04
C LEU A 6 -34.27 -15.11 -8.23
N ASP A 7 -35.34 -15.08 -7.45
CA ASP A 7 -35.72 -13.89 -6.67
C ASP A 7 -34.84 -13.72 -5.43
N ALA A 8 -34.44 -14.81 -4.78
CA ALA A 8 -33.44 -14.80 -3.70
C ALA A 8 -32.06 -14.29 -4.17
N VAL A 9 -31.63 -14.66 -5.39
CA VAL A 9 -30.37 -14.16 -5.98
C VAL A 9 -30.47 -12.68 -6.34
N LYS A 10 -31.61 -12.21 -6.86
CA LYS A 10 -31.84 -10.79 -7.15
C LYS A 10 -31.87 -9.94 -5.87
N ASP A 11 -32.48 -10.44 -4.81
CA ASP A 11 -32.53 -9.75 -3.53
C ASP A 11 -31.17 -9.73 -2.82
N ALA A 12 -30.41 -10.82 -2.90
CA ALA A 12 -29.02 -10.84 -2.45
C ALA A 12 -28.16 -9.84 -3.23
N ALA A 13 -28.26 -9.83 -4.57
CA ALA A 13 -27.53 -8.88 -5.41
C ALA A 13 -27.89 -7.42 -5.11
N ARG A 14 -29.17 -7.12 -4.88
CA ARG A 14 -29.63 -5.77 -4.46
C ARG A 14 -29.09 -5.38 -3.09
N ARG A 15 -29.07 -6.30 -2.11
CA ARG A 15 -28.47 -6.05 -0.80
C ARG A 15 -26.98 -5.77 -0.91
N THR A 16 -26.25 -6.61 -1.65
CA THR A 16 -24.81 -6.43 -1.88
C THR A 16 -24.54 -5.10 -2.58
N TYR A 17 -25.29 -4.76 -3.63
CA TYR A 17 -25.17 -3.48 -4.32
C TYR A 17 -25.38 -2.29 -3.37
N THR A 18 -26.40 -2.36 -2.51
CA THR A 18 -26.70 -1.29 -1.53
C THR A 18 -25.57 -1.14 -0.51
N ILE A 19 -25.02 -2.25 -0.01
CA ILE A 19 -23.89 -2.25 0.92
C ILE A 19 -22.64 -1.68 0.26
N VAL A 20 -22.33 -2.14 -0.96
CA VAL A 20 -21.16 -1.64 -1.72
C VAL A 20 -21.30 -0.16 -2.00
N LYS A 21 -22.48 0.30 -2.42
CA LYS A 21 -22.75 1.73 -2.67
C LYS A 21 -22.57 2.57 -1.41
N ALA A 22 -23.10 2.11 -0.27
CA ALA A 22 -22.94 2.79 1.02
C ALA A 22 -21.46 2.85 1.42
N ASN A 23 -20.70 1.76 1.25
CA ASN A 23 -19.27 1.73 1.54
C ASN A 23 -18.46 2.65 0.62
N ILE A 24 -18.82 2.74 -0.68
CA ILE A 24 -18.18 3.67 -1.60
C ILE A 24 -18.42 5.11 -1.16
N GLN A 25 -19.66 5.46 -0.76
CA GLN A 25 -19.97 6.79 -0.23
C GLN A 25 -19.17 7.10 1.03
N LEU A 26 -19.09 6.15 1.96
CA LEU A 26 -18.27 6.31 3.17
C LEU A 26 -16.79 6.53 2.85
N LEU A 27 -16.23 5.83 1.86
CA LEU A 27 -14.85 6.02 1.43
C LEU A 27 -14.64 7.35 0.71
N ASP A 28 -15.63 7.82 -0.04
CA ASP A 28 -15.62 9.13 -0.69
C ASP A 28 -15.66 10.26 0.34
N ASP A 29 -16.55 10.14 1.32
CA ASP A 29 -16.67 11.06 2.47
C ASP A 29 -15.37 11.09 3.28
N ALA A 30 -14.74 9.93 3.49
CA ALA A 30 -13.42 9.81 4.12
C ALA A 30 -12.28 10.41 3.26
N GLY A 31 -12.55 10.74 2.00
CA GLY A 31 -11.62 11.43 1.11
C GLY A 31 -10.70 10.52 0.30
N LEU A 32 -11.02 9.23 0.16
CA LEU A 32 -10.25 8.29 -0.66
C LEU A 32 -10.18 8.72 -2.13
N PHE A 33 -11.26 9.27 -2.68
CA PHE A 33 -11.32 9.64 -4.10
C PHE A 33 -10.97 11.11 -4.37
N ARG A 34 -10.42 11.83 -3.39
CA ARG A 34 -9.98 13.22 -3.59
C ARG A 34 -8.79 13.28 -4.53
N PHE A 35 -8.95 14.01 -5.63
CA PHE A 35 -7.91 14.19 -6.65
C PHE A 35 -6.60 14.76 -6.06
N ALA A 36 -6.69 15.60 -5.03
CA ALA A 36 -5.51 16.12 -4.35
C ALA A 36 -4.61 15.01 -3.78
N HIS A 37 -5.19 14.01 -3.12
CA HIS A 37 -4.42 12.89 -2.55
C HIS A 37 -3.78 12.03 -3.65
N LEU A 38 -4.51 11.78 -4.74
CA LEU A 38 -4.02 11.06 -5.91
C LEU A 38 -2.87 11.79 -6.60
N SER A 39 -3.01 13.11 -6.78
CA SER A 39 -1.98 13.97 -7.36
C SER A 39 -0.71 13.96 -6.52
N THR A 40 -0.84 14.07 -5.19
CA THR A 40 0.31 14.00 -4.28
C THR A 40 0.99 12.64 -4.40
N PHE A 41 0.27 11.53 -4.28
CA PHE A 41 0.84 10.19 -4.44
C PHE A 41 1.57 10.02 -5.78
N THR A 42 0.96 10.47 -6.88
CA THR A 42 1.56 10.38 -8.22
C THR A 42 2.85 11.22 -8.31
N THR A 43 2.87 12.39 -7.69
CA THR A 43 4.05 13.26 -7.64
C THR A 43 5.17 12.60 -6.84
N GLU A 44 4.84 12.00 -5.69
CA GLU A 44 5.80 11.26 -4.87
C GLU A 44 6.41 10.05 -5.60
N LEU A 45 5.62 9.32 -6.39
CA LEU A 45 6.12 8.22 -7.24
C LEU A 45 7.15 8.70 -8.27
N GLY A 46 6.99 9.93 -8.77
CA GLY A 46 7.84 10.53 -9.79
C GLY A 46 9.09 11.22 -9.25
N LYS A 47 9.26 11.32 -7.92
CA LYS A 47 10.44 11.97 -7.35
C LYS A 47 11.70 11.16 -7.69
N PRO A 48 12.77 11.82 -8.17
CA PRO A 48 14.01 11.13 -8.48
C PRO A 48 14.60 10.54 -7.19
N ILE A 49 15.09 9.30 -7.27
CA ILE A 49 15.83 8.68 -6.18
C ILE A 49 17.21 9.35 -6.12
N THR A 50 17.35 10.37 -5.26
CA THR A 50 18.62 11.07 -5.05
C THR A 50 19.57 10.21 -4.21
N THR A 51 20.87 10.30 -4.49
CA THR A 51 21.93 9.53 -3.80
C THR A 51 21.96 9.74 -2.28
N ASP A 52 21.43 10.87 -1.79
CA ASP A 52 21.36 11.18 -0.36
C ASP A 52 20.44 10.22 0.42
N LEU A 53 19.47 9.58 -0.24
CA LEU A 53 18.58 8.57 0.35
C LEU A 53 19.26 7.20 0.54
N PHE A 54 20.37 6.95 -0.17
CA PHE A 54 21.15 5.71 -0.03
C PHE A 54 22.23 5.80 1.05
N ASN A 55 22.39 6.96 1.67
CA ASN A 55 23.28 7.10 2.80
C ASN A 55 22.60 6.46 4.03
N VAL A 56 22.90 5.18 4.26
CA VAL A 56 22.32 4.37 5.34
C VAL A 56 22.48 5.05 6.70
N ALA A 57 23.58 5.77 6.93
CA ALA A 57 23.79 6.53 8.17
C ALA A 57 22.83 7.71 8.30
N ALA A 58 22.61 8.48 7.22
CA ALA A 58 21.67 9.59 7.21
C ALA A 58 20.22 9.12 7.30
N MET A 59 19.87 7.99 6.68
CA MET A 59 18.54 7.39 6.77
C MET A 59 18.28 6.85 8.18
N GLN A 60 19.28 6.25 8.83
CA GLN A 60 19.19 5.73 10.19
C GLN A 60 19.10 6.86 11.23
N GLU A 61 19.82 7.97 11.02
CA GLU A 61 19.75 9.19 11.84
C GLU A 61 18.40 9.92 11.68
N ARG A 62 17.87 9.98 10.46
CA ARG A 62 16.52 10.49 10.14
C ARG A 62 15.38 9.66 10.71
N VAL A 63 15.51 8.32 10.67
CA VAL A 63 14.56 7.40 11.32
C VAL A 63 14.52 7.59 12.85
N LEU A 64 15.64 8.01 13.45
CA LEU A 64 15.70 8.35 14.88
C LEU A 64 15.25 9.79 15.18
N ALA A 65 15.26 10.69 14.19
CA ALA A 65 15.03 12.11 14.35
C ALA A 65 13.68 12.57 13.74
N GLN A 66 12.67 12.60 14.60
CA GLN A 66 11.41 13.38 14.46
C GLN A 66 10.37 12.96 13.41
N LEU A 67 9.11 13.14 13.81
CA LEU A 67 7.84 12.69 13.21
C LEU A 67 7.65 12.92 11.70
N THR A 68 8.38 13.87 11.10
CA THR A 68 8.27 14.20 9.67
C THR A 68 8.94 13.15 8.77
N ASP A 69 10.02 12.52 9.22
CA ASP A 69 10.80 11.58 8.39
C ASP A 69 10.15 10.19 8.25
N LEU A 70 9.35 9.77 9.24
CA LEU A 70 8.66 8.46 9.20
C LEU A 70 7.64 8.39 8.06
N THR A 71 6.91 9.49 7.82
CA THR A 71 5.93 9.56 6.73
C THR A 71 6.62 9.61 5.37
N GLU A 72 7.71 10.38 5.25
CA GLU A 72 8.53 10.41 4.03
C GLU A 72 9.18 9.05 3.73
N GLY A 73 9.73 8.38 4.75
CA GLY A 73 10.28 7.03 4.65
C GLY A 73 9.23 5.99 4.22
N PHE A 74 8.01 6.08 4.76
CA PHE A 74 6.88 5.26 4.31
C PHE A 74 6.55 5.51 2.84
N ILE A 75 6.41 6.78 2.43
CA ILE A 75 6.08 7.16 1.06
C ILE A 75 7.14 6.65 0.09
N PHE A 76 8.41 6.81 0.44
CA PHE A 76 9.54 6.32 -0.34
C PHE A 76 9.52 4.79 -0.49
N MET A 77 9.34 4.04 0.60
CA MET A 77 9.27 2.57 0.54
C MET A 77 8.06 2.08 -0.26
N ASN A 78 6.92 2.76 -0.16
CA ASN A 78 5.73 2.44 -0.95
C ASN A 78 5.97 2.72 -2.44
N ALA A 79 6.68 3.80 -2.77
CA ALA A 79 7.11 4.09 -4.14
C ALA A 79 8.09 3.05 -4.67
N LEU A 80 9.06 2.61 -3.87
CA LEU A 80 9.99 1.53 -4.23
C LEU A 80 9.24 0.21 -4.48
N ALA A 81 8.27 -0.14 -3.63
CA ALA A 81 7.46 -1.34 -3.83
C ALA A 81 6.68 -1.30 -5.15
N PHE A 82 6.16 -0.12 -5.53
CA PHE A 82 5.54 0.10 -6.84
C PHE A 82 6.54 -0.06 -7.99
N TRP A 83 7.71 0.60 -7.92
CA TRP A 83 8.72 0.52 -8.97
C TRP A 83 9.29 -0.90 -9.15
N PHE A 84 9.47 -1.67 -8.08
CA PHE A 84 9.86 -3.08 -8.20
C PHE A 84 8.80 -3.94 -8.88
N GLU A 85 7.51 -3.63 -8.70
CA GLU A 85 6.44 -4.31 -9.44
C GLU A 85 6.45 -3.93 -10.92
N VAL A 86 6.67 -2.65 -11.25
CA VAL A 86 6.80 -2.19 -12.64
C VAL A 86 7.99 -2.89 -13.31
N LEU A 87 9.17 -2.87 -12.69
CA LEU A 87 10.37 -3.50 -13.21
C LEU A 87 10.21 -5.03 -13.33
N GLY A 88 9.64 -5.68 -12.31
CA GLY A 88 9.34 -7.11 -12.35
C GLY A 88 8.36 -7.46 -13.48
N SER A 89 7.32 -6.65 -13.68
CA SER A 89 6.34 -6.85 -14.75
C SER A 89 6.96 -6.64 -16.14
N LEU A 90 7.83 -5.64 -16.30
CA LEU A 90 8.59 -5.43 -17.53
C LEU A 90 9.57 -6.57 -17.81
N CYS A 91 10.24 -7.12 -16.78
CA CYS A 91 11.06 -8.32 -16.96
C CYS A 91 10.23 -9.52 -17.40
N ASN A 92 9.04 -9.73 -16.82
CA ASN A 92 8.14 -10.80 -17.24
C ASN A 92 7.63 -10.61 -18.67
N TRP A 93 7.40 -9.36 -19.11
CA TRP A 93 7.09 -9.04 -20.50
C TRP A 93 8.20 -9.49 -21.46
N VAL A 94 9.45 -9.15 -21.15
CA VAL A 94 10.63 -9.57 -21.94
C VAL A 94 10.75 -11.10 -22.00
N LEU A 95 10.30 -11.80 -20.95
CA LEU A 95 10.25 -13.26 -20.90
C LEU A 95 9.04 -13.90 -21.61
N GLY A 96 8.24 -13.11 -22.33
CA GLY A 96 7.14 -13.59 -23.17
C GLY A 96 5.74 -13.44 -22.57
N THR A 97 5.59 -12.66 -21.49
CA THR A 97 4.27 -12.35 -20.92
C THR A 97 3.52 -11.34 -21.78
N SER A 98 2.18 -11.40 -21.79
CA SER A 98 1.34 -10.47 -22.57
C SER A 98 1.45 -9.02 -22.07
N GLU A 99 1.53 -8.06 -23.01
CA GLU A 99 1.50 -6.62 -22.75
C GLU A 99 0.27 -6.19 -21.94
N TRP A 100 -0.89 -6.79 -22.22
CA TRP A 100 -2.13 -6.51 -21.50
C TRP A 100 -2.06 -6.92 -20.04
N LEU A 101 -1.37 -8.03 -19.76
CA LEU A 101 -1.17 -8.51 -18.40
C LEU A 101 -0.24 -7.57 -17.64
N VAL A 102 0.81 -7.10 -18.29
CA VAL A 102 1.78 -6.13 -17.73
C VAL A 102 1.09 -4.81 -17.40
N LEU A 103 0.29 -4.28 -18.33
CA LEU A 103 -0.49 -3.06 -18.10
C LEU A 103 -1.45 -3.23 -16.91
N PHE A 104 -2.15 -4.37 -16.85
CA PHE A 104 -3.02 -4.69 -15.73
C PHE A 104 -2.25 -4.73 -14.40
N HIS A 105 -1.08 -5.36 -14.35
CA HIS A 105 -0.23 -5.41 -13.15
C HIS A 105 0.19 -4.02 -12.69
N ILE A 106 0.59 -3.14 -13.61
CA ILE A 106 0.99 -1.76 -13.29
C ILE A 106 -0.20 -0.97 -12.73
N LEU A 107 -1.37 -1.03 -13.38
CA LEU A 107 -2.57 -0.34 -12.91
C LEU A 107 -3.04 -0.86 -11.55
N TYR A 108 -3.01 -2.18 -11.36
CA TYR A 108 -3.32 -2.81 -10.09
C TYR A 108 -2.35 -2.35 -8.98
N ALA A 109 -1.05 -2.36 -9.26
CA ALA A 109 -0.01 -1.92 -8.33
C ALA A 109 -0.18 -0.45 -7.93
N PHE A 110 -0.50 0.40 -8.91
CA PHE A 110 -0.79 1.81 -8.67
C PHE A 110 -2.01 1.98 -7.77
N ALA A 111 -3.11 1.29 -8.07
CA ALA A 111 -4.34 1.36 -7.27
C ALA A 111 -4.12 0.88 -5.83
N VAL A 112 -3.45 -0.26 -5.65
CA VAL A 112 -3.12 -0.82 -4.33
C VAL A 112 -2.18 0.11 -3.56
N GLY A 113 -1.11 0.58 -4.22
CA GLY A 113 -0.15 1.51 -3.62
C GLY A 113 -0.81 2.81 -3.17
N TYR A 114 -1.75 3.33 -3.96
CA TYR A 114 -2.53 4.52 -3.61
C TYR A 114 -3.45 4.29 -2.40
N VAL A 115 -4.19 3.18 -2.38
CA VAL A 115 -5.10 2.85 -1.26
C VAL A 115 -4.29 2.68 0.03
N LEU A 116 -3.16 1.98 -0.01
CA LEU A 116 -2.29 1.79 1.16
C LEU A 116 -1.63 3.10 1.59
N TYR A 117 -1.23 3.96 0.64
CA TYR A 117 -0.75 5.31 0.94
C TYR A 117 -1.82 6.12 1.68
N TRP A 118 -3.04 6.14 1.15
CA TRP A 118 -4.15 6.87 1.74
C TRP A 118 -4.48 6.35 3.15
N LEU A 119 -4.52 5.04 3.36
CA LEU A 119 -4.80 4.43 4.68
C LEU A 119 -3.79 4.84 5.76
N VAL A 120 -2.52 5.04 5.39
CA VAL A 120 -1.46 5.37 6.35
C VAL A 120 -1.32 6.88 6.55
N VAL A 121 -1.37 7.65 5.47
CA VAL A 121 -1.02 9.08 5.48
C VAL A 121 -2.24 9.99 5.70
N HIS A 122 -3.38 9.66 5.10
CA HIS A 122 -4.55 10.57 5.06
C HIS A 122 -5.75 10.07 5.86
N ALA A 123 -5.91 8.76 6.04
CA ALA A 123 -7.03 8.22 6.78
C ALA A 123 -6.91 8.54 8.28
N GLU A 124 -7.95 9.18 8.82
CA GLU A 124 -8.09 9.47 10.24
C GLU A 124 -8.50 8.20 11.00
N GLY A 125 -7.74 7.85 12.05
CA GLY A 125 -8.02 6.69 12.89
C GLY A 125 -6.89 5.66 12.92
N LYS A 126 -6.77 4.99 14.08
CA LYS A 126 -5.72 3.98 14.33
C LYS A 126 -6.02 2.64 13.64
N ASP A 127 -7.29 2.38 13.32
CA ASP A 127 -7.73 1.12 12.75
C ASP A 127 -7.37 1.01 11.27
N TYR A 128 -7.45 2.09 10.50
CA TYR A 128 -7.02 2.11 9.09
C TYR A 128 -5.53 1.84 8.94
N LYS A 129 -4.71 2.38 9.85
CA LYS A 129 -3.27 2.10 9.90
C LYS A 129 -3.00 0.63 10.25
N LEU A 130 -3.79 0.04 11.16
CA LEU A 130 -3.70 -1.39 11.49
C LEU A 130 -4.06 -2.28 10.29
N VAL A 131 -5.11 -1.92 9.54
CA VAL A 131 -5.50 -2.59 8.30
C VAL A 131 -4.37 -2.52 7.27
N ALA A 132 -3.76 -1.34 7.08
CA ALA A 132 -2.63 -1.18 6.17
C ALA A 132 -1.44 -2.08 6.55
N ILE A 133 -1.09 -2.14 7.84
CA ILE A 133 -0.02 -3.04 8.34
C ILE A 133 -0.35 -4.50 7.98
N GLY A 134 -1.57 -4.95 8.27
CA GLY A 134 -2.01 -6.31 7.95
C GLY A 134 -1.93 -6.63 6.45
N LEU A 135 -2.33 -5.69 5.60
CA LEU A 135 -2.25 -5.82 4.15
C LEU A 135 -0.80 -5.89 3.66
N TYR A 136 0.10 -5.01 4.14
CA TYR A 136 1.51 -5.06 3.77
C TYR A 136 2.19 -6.37 4.20
N VAL A 137 1.88 -6.88 5.39
CA VAL A 137 2.39 -8.19 5.84
C VAL A 137 1.87 -9.31 4.94
N LEU A 138 0.57 -9.34 4.64
CA LEU A 138 0.00 -10.33 3.73
C LEU A 138 0.65 -10.28 2.33
N TYR A 139 0.81 -9.07 1.77
CA TYR A 139 1.49 -8.88 0.49
C TYR A 139 2.93 -9.35 0.53
N SER A 140 3.67 -9.10 1.62
CA SER A 140 5.05 -9.57 1.75
C SER A 140 5.14 -11.11 1.69
N ILE A 141 4.22 -11.82 2.35
CA ILE A 141 4.15 -13.29 2.31
C ILE A 141 3.83 -13.78 0.89
N MET A 142 2.86 -13.16 0.21
CA MET A 142 2.51 -13.52 -1.16
C MET A 142 3.67 -13.29 -2.15
N ASN A 143 4.38 -12.16 -2.00
CA ASN A 143 5.54 -11.83 -2.81
C ASN A 143 6.69 -12.81 -2.54
N ALA A 144 6.94 -13.18 -1.29
CA ALA A 144 7.97 -14.15 -0.91
C ALA A 144 7.69 -15.54 -1.49
N ILE A 145 6.45 -16.03 -1.39
CA ILE A 145 6.03 -17.31 -2.00
C ILE A 145 6.23 -17.25 -3.52
N SER A 146 5.86 -16.14 -4.14
CA SER A 146 6.02 -15.94 -5.59
C SER A 146 7.50 -15.89 -5.99
N ALA A 147 8.36 -15.25 -5.19
CA ALA A 147 9.80 -15.21 -5.41
C ALA A 147 10.42 -16.61 -5.37
N VAL A 148 10.02 -17.45 -4.40
CA VAL A 148 10.49 -18.84 -4.31
C VAL A 148 10.04 -19.65 -5.52
N ARG A 149 8.79 -19.50 -5.97
CA ARG A 149 8.27 -20.19 -7.17
C ARG A 149 8.99 -19.78 -8.44
N GLN A 150 9.42 -18.52 -8.52
CA GLN A 150 10.10 -17.95 -9.68
C GLN A 150 11.62 -17.91 -9.52
N ALA A 151 12.18 -18.57 -8.50
CA ALA A 151 13.61 -18.55 -8.19
C ALA A 151 14.47 -19.01 -9.38
N TRP A 152 13.94 -19.91 -10.21
CA TRP A 152 14.60 -20.39 -11.42
C TRP A 152 14.82 -19.31 -12.49
N LEU A 153 14.02 -18.23 -12.49
CA LEU A 153 14.16 -17.11 -13.42
C LEU A 153 15.15 -16.03 -12.94
N VAL A 154 15.70 -16.17 -11.72
CA VAL A 154 16.68 -15.28 -11.04
C VAL A 154 16.28 -13.81 -10.98
N VAL A 155 16.15 -13.12 -12.11
CA VAL A 155 15.83 -11.69 -12.22
C VAL A 155 14.43 -11.35 -11.67
N PRO A 156 13.33 -12.03 -12.05
CA PRO A 156 12.01 -11.79 -11.44
C PRO A 156 11.98 -12.10 -9.93
N ALA A 157 12.73 -13.11 -9.49
CA ALA A 157 12.83 -13.47 -8.08
C ALA A 157 13.54 -12.39 -7.24
N ILE A 158 14.56 -11.71 -7.81
CA ILE A 158 15.22 -10.57 -7.16
C ILE A 158 14.23 -9.43 -6.95
N PHE A 159 13.48 -9.04 -7.99
CA PHE A 159 12.49 -7.96 -7.88
C PHE A 159 11.38 -8.28 -6.88
N LEU A 160 10.89 -9.52 -6.85
CA LEU A 160 9.90 -9.96 -5.86
C LEU A 160 10.46 -9.96 -4.43
N SER A 161 11.74 -10.29 -4.26
CA SER A 161 12.42 -10.24 -2.96
C SER A 161 12.61 -8.79 -2.47
N LEU A 162 13.04 -7.89 -3.36
CA LEU A 162 13.15 -6.46 -3.05
C LEU A 162 11.79 -5.84 -2.72
N LYS A 163 10.73 -6.21 -3.46
CA LYS A 163 9.35 -5.82 -3.19
C LYS A 163 8.86 -6.34 -1.83
N THR A 164 9.27 -7.56 -1.45
CA THR A 164 8.96 -8.14 -0.13
C THR A 164 9.59 -7.31 0.99
N ILE A 165 10.87 -6.94 0.84
CA ILE A 165 11.57 -6.09 1.81
C ILE A 165 10.89 -4.72 1.90
N ALA A 166 10.63 -4.07 0.77
CA ALA A 166 9.96 -2.77 0.74
C ALA A 166 8.56 -2.83 1.39
N SER A 167 7.81 -3.91 1.16
CA SER A 167 6.48 -4.11 1.77
C SER A 167 6.56 -4.30 3.28
N LEU A 168 7.56 -5.04 3.78
CA LEU A 168 7.81 -5.19 5.21
C LEU A 168 8.26 -3.86 5.85
N SER A 169 9.11 -3.09 5.17
CA SER A 169 9.49 -1.75 5.61
C SER A 169 8.27 -0.82 5.67
N CYS A 170 7.36 -0.89 4.70
CA CYS A 170 6.09 -0.14 4.76
C CYS A 170 5.23 -0.54 5.96
N ALA A 171 5.15 -1.84 6.29
CA ALA A 171 4.44 -2.30 7.48
C ALA A 171 5.08 -1.77 8.77
N TYR A 172 6.42 -1.77 8.84
CA TYR A 172 7.17 -1.21 9.97
C TYR A 172 6.90 0.29 10.12
N TYR A 173 7.03 1.08 9.06
CA TYR A 173 6.74 2.51 9.12
C TYR A 173 5.29 2.80 9.49
N ALA A 174 4.33 2.07 8.92
CA ALA A 174 2.91 2.22 9.28
C ALA A 174 2.65 1.88 10.76
N PHE A 175 3.35 0.90 11.32
CA PHE A 175 3.31 0.58 12.75
C PHE A 175 3.89 1.71 13.60
N SER A 176 5.07 2.21 13.27
CA SER A 176 5.70 3.33 13.99
C SER A 176 4.85 4.60 13.92
N ILE A 177 4.27 4.94 12.77
CA ILE A 177 3.34 6.07 12.61
C ILE A 177 2.11 5.89 13.51
N ARG A 178 1.56 4.66 13.58
CA ARG A 178 0.41 4.35 14.43
C ARG A 178 0.72 4.50 15.91
N GLU A 179 1.85 3.97 16.39
CA GLU A 179 2.26 4.10 17.79
C GLU A 179 2.50 5.57 18.16
N HIS A 180 3.24 6.33 17.35
CA HIS A 180 3.49 7.74 17.63
C HIS A 180 2.21 8.59 17.61
N SER A 181 1.29 8.33 16.68
CA SER A 181 -0.03 8.98 16.67
C SER A 181 -0.85 8.64 17.92
N ALA A 182 -0.64 7.46 18.51
CA ALA A 182 -1.31 7.05 19.73
C ALA A 182 -0.78 7.75 20.98
N TYR A 183 0.53 7.92 21.09
CA TYR A 183 1.17 8.65 22.18
C TYR A 183 0.86 10.14 22.17
N ALA A 184 0.84 10.78 21.00
CA ALA A 184 0.51 12.20 20.86
C ALA A 184 -0.91 12.53 21.37
N LEU A 185 -1.88 11.65 21.16
CA LEU A 185 -3.24 11.82 21.67
C LEU A 185 -3.34 11.63 23.19
N GLN A 186 -2.50 10.78 23.78
CA GLN A 186 -2.48 10.57 25.23
C GLN A 186 -1.89 11.76 26.02
N GLN A 187 -0.95 12.51 25.45
CA GLN A 187 -0.37 13.69 26.10
C GLN A 187 -1.29 14.92 26.08
N VAL A 188 -2.26 14.99 25.16
CA VAL A 188 -3.21 16.11 25.08
C VAL A 188 -4.37 15.94 26.09
N ASP A 189 -4.70 14.70 26.47
CA ASP A 189 -5.74 14.39 27.45
C ASP A 189 -5.25 14.48 28.92
N ASP A 190 -3.98 14.78 29.17
CA ASP A 190 -3.41 14.94 30.52
C ASP A 190 -2.87 16.37 30.73
N PRO A 191 -3.70 17.34 31.19
CA PRO A 191 -3.30 18.75 31.32
C PRO A 191 -2.39 19.04 32.54
N ALA A 192 -1.65 18.06 33.05
CA ALA A 192 -0.89 18.16 34.30
C ALA A 192 0.58 17.67 34.20
N ALA A 193 1.25 17.90 33.07
CA ALA A 193 2.71 17.76 32.93
C ALA A 193 3.39 19.11 32.63
#